data_AF-A0A945PUL8-F1
#
_entry.id   AF-A0A945PUL8-F1
#
_cell.length_a   1.000
_cell.length_b   1.000
_cell.length_c   1.000
_cell.angle_alpha   90.00
_cell.angle_beta   90.00
_cell.angle_gamma   90.00
#
_symmetry.space_group_name_H-M   'P 1'
#
loop_
_entity.id
_entity.type
_entity.pdbx_description
1 polymer ?
#
loop_
_entity_poly.entity_id
_entity_poly.type
_entity_poly.pdbx_seq_one_letter_code
_entity_poly.pdbx_strand_id
1 'polypeptide(L)'
;MLRTALAMTAMAASLLFSSASQAQQVQGGSVCGERDKFLSHLGKNHKETPSAMGVTASGRVIEVLTSSDGTWTIIMTHPNGMTCMVAAGQAWENVEQLALGPAA
;
A
#
# COMPACT_ATOMS: atom_id res chain seq x y z
N MET A 1 63.08 -17.88 -6.45
CA MET A 1 62.48 -17.12 -5.32
C MET A 1 61.72 -15.86 -5.75
N LEU A 2 61.66 -15.52 -7.05
CA LEU A 2 60.91 -14.35 -7.57
C LEU A 2 59.56 -14.71 -8.22
N ARG A 3 59.13 -15.97 -8.14
CA ARG A 3 57.84 -16.44 -8.69
C ARG A 3 56.73 -16.53 -7.65
N THR A 4 57.09 -16.70 -6.38
CA THR A 4 56.13 -16.75 -5.26
C THR A 4 55.67 -15.37 -4.80
N ALA A 5 56.45 -14.31 -5.09
CA ALA A 5 56.09 -12.93 -4.72
C ALA A 5 54.95 -12.34 -5.56
N LEU A 6 54.70 -12.87 -6.76
CA LEU A 6 53.62 -12.38 -7.63
C LEU A 6 52.25 -13.01 -7.33
N ALA A 7 52.23 -14.13 -6.61
CA ALA A 7 50.99 -14.82 -6.26
C ALA A 7 50.31 -14.23 -5.02
N MET A 8 51.04 -13.48 -4.19
CA MET A 8 50.52 -12.94 -2.93
C MET A 8 49.84 -11.57 -3.08
N THR A 9 50.06 -10.84 -4.17
CA THR A 9 49.39 -9.55 -4.45
C THR A 9 48.07 -9.68 -5.19
N ALA A 10 47.74 -10.85 -5.76
CA ALA A 10 46.49 -11.04 -6.51
C ALA A 10 45.27 -11.39 -5.62
N MET A 11 45.48 -11.73 -4.35
CA MET A 11 44.43 -12.24 -3.45
C MET A 11 43.93 -11.22 -2.42
N ALA A 12 44.24 -9.93 -2.60
CA ALA A 12 43.80 -8.85 -1.70
C ALA A 12 42.88 -7.82 -2.37
N ALA A 13 42.71 -7.85 -3.70
CA ALA A 13 41.96 -6.83 -4.44
C ALA A 13 40.48 -7.19 -4.68
N SER A 14 40.01 -8.37 -4.25
CA SER A 14 38.69 -8.90 -4.64
C SER A 14 37.54 -8.52 -3.70
N LEU A 15 37.80 -7.80 -2.60
CA LEU A 15 36.80 -7.57 -1.53
C LEU A 15 36.02 -6.24 -1.63
N LEU A 16 36.19 -5.45 -2.70
CA LEU A 16 35.58 -4.10 -2.78
C LEU A 16 34.29 -4.00 -3.60
N PHE A 17 33.74 -5.10 -4.13
CA PHE A 17 32.46 -5.07 -4.83
C PHE A 17 31.31 -5.56 -3.95
N SER A 18 31.13 -4.94 -2.79
CA SER A 18 29.83 -5.01 -2.10
C SER A 18 28.88 -4.08 -2.83
N SER A 19 28.17 -4.60 -3.84
CA SER A 19 27.03 -3.89 -4.42
C SER A 19 26.00 -3.70 -3.32
N ALA A 20 25.91 -2.50 -2.75
CA ALA A 20 24.79 -2.11 -1.92
C ALA A 20 23.55 -2.13 -2.82
N SER A 21 22.84 -3.26 -2.81
CA SER A 21 21.48 -3.35 -3.35
C SER A 21 20.63 -2.43 -2.50
N GLN A 22 20.58 -1.15 -2.86
CA GLN A 22 19.58 -0.23 -2.34
C GLN A 22 18.24 -0.79 -2.82
N ALA A 23 17.59 -1.56 -1.96
CA ALA A 23 16.18 -1.87 -2.11
C ALA A 23 15.48 -0.52 -2.15
N GLN A 24 15.08 -0.11 -3.36
CA GLN A 24 14.36 1.12 -3.56
C GLN A 24 13.01 0.92 -2.90
N GLN A 25 12.92 1.28 -1.62
CA GLN A 25 11.66 1.41 -0.92
C GLN A 25 10.90 2.45 -1.72
N VAL A 26 9.97 1.99 -2.54
CA VAL A 26 8.98 2.85 -3.17
C VAL A 26 8.23 3.47 -2.01
N GLN A 27 8.67 4.66 -1.61
CA GLN A 27 7.89 5.60 -0.83
C GLN A 27 6.76 5.99 -1.78
N GLY A 28 5.76 5.11 -1.88
CA GLY A 28 4.58 5.32 -2.69
C GLY A 28 3.92 6.58 -2.17
N GLY A 29 4.14 7.69 -2.85
CA GLY A 29 3.43 8.92 -2.57
C GLY A 29 1.96 8.56 -2.55
N SER A 30 1.28 8.83 -1.44
CA SER A 30 -0.15 8.54 -1.34
C SER A 30 -0.85 9.27 -2.47
N VAL A 31 -1.49 8.52 -3.37
CA VAL A 31 -2.31 9.09 -4.44
C VAL A 31 -3.44 9.84 -3.76
N CYS A 32 -3.51 11.15 -3.96
CA CYS A 32 -4.50 12.02 -3.32
C CYS A 32 -5.24 12.88 -4.34
N GLY A 33 -6.48 13.26 -4.02
CA GLY A 33 -7.35 14.06 -4.87
C GLY A 33 -8.72 14.30 -4.24
N GLU A 34 -9.65 14.80 -5.04
CA GLU A 34 -11.05 14.95 -4.64
C GLU A 34 -11.71 13.58 -4.45
N ARG A 35 -12.54 13.44 -3.39
CA ARG A 35 -13.26 12.20 -3.10
C ARG A 35 -14.06 11.68 -4.29
N ASP A 36 -14.78 12.57 -4.98
CA ASP A 36 -15.64 12.20 -6.10
C ASP A 36 -14.86 11.62 -7.28
N LYS A 37 -13.58 12.04 -7.45
CA LYS A 37 -12.70 11.44 -8.47
C LYS A 37 -12.33 10.01 -8.11
N PHE A 38 -12.10 9.69 -6.84
CA PHE A 38 -11.92 8.32 -6.40
C PHE A 38 -13.18 7.50 -6.64
N LEU A 39 -14.34 7.97 -6.16
CA LEU A 39 -15.59 7.23 -6.31
C LEU A 39 -15.94 6.97 -7.78
N SER A 40 -15.78 7.99 -8.63
CA SER A 40 -16.04 7.86 -10.06
C SER A 40 -15.05 6.92 -10.73
N HIS A 41 -13.75 7.04 -10.43
CA HIS A 41 -12.71 6.19 -11.03
C HIS A 41 -12.86 4.73 -10.61
N LEU A 42 -12.97 4.46 -9.31
CA LEU A 42 -13.07 3.12 -8.74
C LEU A 42 -14.39 2.45 -9.12
N GLY A 43 -15.51 3.18 -9.08
CA GLY A 43 -16.80 2.67 -9.54
C GLY A 43 -16.81 2.33 -11.03
N LYS A 44 -16.18 3.14 -11.88
CA LYS A 44 -16.12 2.89 -13.32
C LYS A 44 -15.18 1.76 -13.71
N ASN A 45 -13.98 1.72 -13.13
CA ASN A 45 -12.91 0.83 -13.59
C ASN A 45 -12.86 -0.50 -12.80
N HIS A 46 -13.32 -0.50 -11.55
CA HIS A 46 -13.26 -1.66 -10.65
C HIS A 46 -14.63 -2.07 -10.11
N LYS A 47 -15.70 -1.34 -10.44
CA LYS A 47 -17.05 -1.59 -9.88
C LYS A 47 -17.07 -1.55 -8.35
N GLU A 48 -16.11 -0.84 -7.77
CA GLU A 48 -16.00 -0.67 -6.33
C GLU A 48 -16.96 0.42 -5.86
N THR A 49 -17.69 0.12 -4.80
CA THR A 49 -18.60 1.07 -4.13
C THR A 49 -18.36 1.03 -2.63
N PRO A 50 -18.61 2.14 -1.89
CA PRO A 50 -18.42 2.14 -0.44
C PRO A 50 -19.27 1.05 0.24
N SER A 51 -18.62 0.16 1.00
CA SER A 51 -19.27 -0.91 1.76
C SER A 51 -19.16 -0.70 3.28
N ALA A 52 -18.18 0.07 3.73
CA ALA A 52 -18.04 0.50 5.12
C ALA A 52 -17.42 1.89 5.21
N MET A 53 -17.75 2.62 6.28
CA MET A 53 -17.21 3.95 6.55
C MET A 53 -17.11 4.19 8.07
N GLY A 54 -16.12 4.97 8.48
CA GLY A 54 -15.99 5.45 9.85
C GLY A 54 -15.27 6.78 9.96
N VAL A 55 -15.44 7.47 11.08
CA VAL A 55 -14.70 8.69 11.42
C VAL A 55 -13.62 8.32 12.44
N THR A 56 -12.37 8.67 12.15
CA THR A 56 -11.25 8.46 13.06
C THR A 56 -11.28 9.48 14.21
N ALA A 57 -10.56 9.21 15.30
CA ALA A 57 -10.41 10.18 16.40
C ALA A 57 -9.82 11.54 15.97
N SER A 58 -9.11 11.58 14.85
CA SER A 58 -8.57 12.81 14.25
C SER A 58 -9.53 13.52 13.30
N GLY A 59 -10.79 13.07 13.22
CA GLY A 59 -11.82 13.65 12.35
C GLY A 59 -11.64 13.34 10.87
N ARG A 60 -10.78 12.36 10.51
CA ARG A 60 -10.64 11.88 9.13
C ARG A 60 -11.73 10.84 8.86
N VAL A 61 -12.24 10.79 7.65
CA VAL A 61 -13.20 9.75 7.23
C VAL A 61 -12.41 8.64 6.56
N ILE A 62 -12.54 7.40 7.03
CA ILE A 62 -12.04 6.22 6.33
C ILE A 62 -13.22 5.54 5.61
N GLU A 63 -13.00 5.12 4.38
CA GLU A 63 -13.98 4.41 3.57
C GLU A 63 -13.33 3.15 3.01
N VAL A 64 -14.05 2.04 3.09
CA VAL A 64 -13.72 0.78 2.42
C VAL A 64 -14.65 0.67 1.22
N LEU A 65 -14.08 0.52 0.03
CA LEU A 65 -14.79 0.32 -1.21
C LEU A 65 -14.51 -1.10 -1.71
N THR A 66 -15.57 -1.79 -2.14
CA THR A 66 -15.48 -3.19 -2.55
C THR A 66 -16.34 -3.42 -3.78
N SER A 67 -15.95 -4.40 -4.59
CA SER A 67 -16.75 -4.89 -5.71
C SER A 67 -17.28 -6.31 -5.42
N SER A 68 -18.23 -6.76 -6.23
CA SER A 68 -18.71 -8.15 -6.18
C SER A 68 -17.69 -9.18 -6.70
N ASP A 69 -16.69 -8.74 -7.49
CA ASP A 69 -15.61 -9.60 -8.00
C ASP A 69 -14.36 -9.60 -7.09
N GLY A 70 -14.45 -8.95 -5.93
CA GLY A 70 -13.47 -9.04 -4.86
C GLY A 70 -12.34 -8.03 -4.94
N THR A 71 -12.38 -7.05 -5.85
CA THR A 71 -11.47 -5.90 -5.76
C THR A 71 -11.87 -4.98 -4.62
N TRP A 72 -10.89 -4.30 -4.04
CA TRP A 72 -11.13 -3.38 -2.94
C TRP A 72 -10.11 -2.25 -2.88
N THR A 73 -10.55 -1.12 -2.33
CA THR A 73 -9.73 0.05 -2.04
C THR A 73 -10.13 0.67 -0.71
N ILE A 74 -9.15 1.09 0.09
CA ILE A 74 -9.35 1.92 1.27
C ILE A 74 -8.90 3.34 0.95
N ILE A 75 -9.79 4.31 1.12
CA ILE A 75 -9.49 5.73 1.00
C ILE A 75 -9.71 6.44 2.34
N MET A 76 -9.01 7.56 2.52
CA MET A 76 -9.14 8.37 3.71
C MET A 76 -9.23 9.86 3.36
N THR A 77 -10.35 10.46 3.76
CA THR A 77 -10.65 11.89 3.56
C THR A 77 -10.25 12.68 4.80
N HIS A 78 -9.41 13.69 4.61
CA HIS A 78 -9.01 14.62 5.66
C HIS A 78 -10.06 15.73 5.87
N PRO A 79 -10.06 16.39 7.04
CA PRO A 79 -10.92 17.54 7.30
C PRO A 79 -10.78 18.69 6.28
N ASN A 80 -9.65 18.80 5.59
CA ASN A 80 -9.43 19.79 4.54
C ASN A 80 -10.04 19.39 3.18
N GLY A 81 -10.78 18.29 3.11
CA GLY A 81 -11.45 17.79 1.90
C GLY A 81 -10.57 16.90 1.00
N MET A 82 -9.27 16.79 1.26
CA MET A 82 -8.39 15.93 0.47
C MET A 82 -8.59 14.46 0.82
N THR A 83 -8.76 13.63 -0.20
CA THR A 83 -8.88 12.18 -0.08
C THR A 83 -7.61 11.53 -0.57
N CYS A 84 -7.07 10.57 0.17
CA CYS A 84 -5.89 9.81 -0.23
C CYS A 84 -6.18 8.31 -0.22
N MET A 85 -5.68 7.58 -1.21
CA MET A 85 -5.66 6.13 -1.18
C MET A 85 -4.70 5.65 -0.08
N VAL A 86 -5.18 4.72 0.74
CA VAL A 86 -4.43 4.11 1.85
C VAL A 86 -3.92 2.74 1.44
N ALA A 87 -4.78 1.93 0.83
CA ALA A 87 -4.47 0.59 0.34
C ALA A 87 -5.44 0.18 -0.77
N ALA A 88 -5.05 -0.77 -1.60
CA ALA A 88 -5.90 -1.38 -2.61
C ALA A 88 -5.45 -2.82 -2.89
N GLY A 89 -6.36 -3.66 -3.38
CA GLY A 89 -6.07 -5.07 -3.63
C GLY A 89 -7.23 -5.83 -4.25
N GLN A 90 -7.13 -7.17 -4.13
CA GLN A 90 -8.13 -8.13 -4.58
C GLN A 90 -8.44 -9.13 -3.46
N ALA A 91 -9.32 -10.09 -3.75
CA ALA A 91 -9.76 -11.12 -2.81
C ALA A 91 -10.36 -10.54 -1.51
N TRP A 92 -11.24 -9.54 -1.64
CA TRP A 92 -12.03 -9.06 -0.52
C TRP A 92 -12.97 -10.15 -0.01
N GLU A 93 -13.00 -10.35 1.30
CA GLU A 93 -13.90 -11.30 1.96
C GLU A 93 -14.65 -10.58 3.08
N ASN A 94 -15.97 -10.81 3.15
CA ASN A 94 -16.74 -10.41 4.32
C ASN A 94 -16.55 -11.46 5.40
N VAL A 95 -16.12 -11.03 6.58
CA VAL A 95 -16.09 -11.90 7.75
C VAL A 95 -17.53 -12.06 8.25
N GLU A 96 -17.93 -13.30 8.54
CA GLU A 96 -19.24 -13.56 9.13
C GLU A 96 -19.32 -12.88 10.50
N GLN A 97 -20.18 -11.89 10.60
CA GLN A 97 -20.40 -11.19 11.85
C GLN A 97 -21.31 -12.04 12.72
N LEU A 98 -20.76 -12.64 13.77
CA LEU A 98 -21.56 -13.26 14.83
C LEU A 98 -22.49 -12.16 15.38
N ALA A 99 -23.80 -12.36 15.24
CA ALA A 99 -24.78 -11.37 15.69
C ALA A 99 -24.65 -11.17 17.20
N LEU A 100 -24.03 -10.06 17.62
CA LEU A 100 -23.87 -9.67 19.02
C LEU A 100 -25.14 -8.95 19.54
N GLY A 101 -26.32 -9.52 19.26
CA GLY A 101 -27.60 -9.06 19.84
C GLY A 101 -27.99 -7.59 19.56
N PRO A 102 -29.12 -7.13 20.08
CA PRO A 102 -29.67 -5.81 19.77
C PRO A 102 -29.04 -4.74 20.66
N ALA A 103 -27.78 -4.37 20.39
CA ALA A 103 -27.12 -3.19 20.95
C ALA A 103 -25.81 -2.79 20.23
N ALA A 104 -25.62 -3.21 18.98
CA ALA A 104 -24.55 -2.68 18.12
C ALA A 104 -25.08 -1.53 17.27
#